data_AF-A0A9D5JV35-F1
#
_entry.id   AF-A0A9D5JV35-F1
#
_cell.length_a   1.000
_cell.length_b   1.000
_cell.length_c   1.000
_cell.angle_alpha   90.00
_cell.angle_beta   90.00
_cell.angle_gamma   90.00
#
_symmetry.space_group_name_H-M   'P 1'
#
loop_
_entity.id
_entity.type
_entity.pdbx_description
1 polymer ?
#
loop_
_entity_poly.entity_id
_entity_poly.type
_entity_poly.pdbx_seq_one_letter_code
_entity_poly.pdbx_strand_id
1 'polypeptide(L)'
;MRAWLQDKNFAEILHAVLVILMLLSFLLITQQSSKTIYQIGFVLLIASTFVQIVFGNVPPTANFTQSMKLLVIGLAIIATVFILGILLAPYLANLGR
;
A
#
# COMPACT_ATOMS: atom_id res chain seq x y z
N MET A 1 10.26 -24.29 -23.20
CA MET A 1 9.23 -23.37 -22.68
C MET A 1 8.97 -23.64 -21.19
N ARG A 2 10.02 -23.60 -20.34
CA ARG A 2 9.95 -24.00 -18.91
C ARG A 2 10.99 -23.28 -18.03
N ALA A 3 11.41 -22.07 -18.41
CA ALA A 3 12.47 -21.31 -17.72
C ALA A 3 11.97 -20.02 -17.03
N TRP A 4 10.66 -19.77 -16.99
CA TRP A 4 10.07 -18.54 -16.42
C TRP A 4 9.29 -18.78 -15.11
N LEU A 5 9.37 -19.98 -14.53
CA LEU A 5 8.60 -20.37 -13.34
C LEU A 5 9.46 -20.62 -12.10
N GLN A 6 10.75 -20.30 -12.15
CA GLN A 6 11.69 -20.61 -11.08
C GLN A 6 12.32 -19.29 -10.61
N ASP A 7 12.07 -18.96 -9.34
CA ASP A 7 12.51 -17.76 -8.60
C ASP A 7 11.60 -16.52 -8.63
N LYS A 8 10.27 -16.69 -8.56
CA LYS A 8 9.42 -15.58 -8.10
C LYS A 8 9.64 -15.38 -6.60
N ASN A 9 10.47 -14.39 -6.28
CA ASN A 9 10.72 -14.00 -4.90
C ASN A 9 9.43 -13.54 -4.24
N PHE A 10 9.34 -13.74 -2.91
CA PHE A 10 8.15 -13.45 -2.10
C PHE A 10 7.58 -12.04 -2.36
N ALA A 11 8.47 -11.04 -2.51
CA ALA A 11 8.09 -9.66 -2.78
C ALA A 11 7.31 -9.51 -4.11
N GLU A 12 7.69 -10.23 -5.16
CA GLU A 12 7.02 -10.16 -6.47
C GLU A 12 5.63 -10.80 -6.43
N ILE A 13 5.49 -11.91 -5.71
CA ILE A 13 4.19 -12.58 -5.55
C ILE A 13 3.24 -11.67 -4.78
N LEU A 14 3.71 -11.09 -3.67
CA LEU A 14 2.90 -10.18 -2.87
C LEU A 14 2.51 -8.92 -3.67
N HIS A 15 3.41 -8.39 -4.49
CA HIS A 15 3.11 -7.32 -5.44
C HIS A 15 1.96 -7.66 -6.39
N ALA A 16 2.05 -8.81 -7.05
CA ALA A 16 1.00 -9.26 -7.96
C ALA A 16 -0.34 -9.42 -7.21
N VAL A 17 -0.34 -9.98 -6.01
CA VAL A 17 -1.53 -10.11 -5.17
C VAL A 17 -2.11 -8.74 -4.82
N LEU A 18 -1.28 -7.77 -4.44
CA LEU A 18 -1.73 -6.41 -4.12
C LEU A 18 -2.34 -5.70 -5.32
N VAL A 19 -1.79 -5.88 -6.52
CA VAL A 19 -2.38 -5.34 -7.77
C VAL A 19 -3.75 -5.97 -8.03
N ILE A 20 -3.88 -7.28 -7.85
CA ILE A 20 -5.18 -7.97 -7.99
C ILE A 20 -6.20 -7.45 -6.96
N LEU A 21 -5.79 -7.26 -5.70
CA LEU A 21 -6.65 -6.70 -4.66
C LEU A 21 -7.09 -5.27 -4.98
N MET A 22 -6.23 -4.46 -5.59
CA MET A 22 -6.59 -3.12 -6.05
C MET A 22 -7.68 -3.18 -7.13
N LEU A 23 -7.54 -4.06 -8.13
CA LEU A 23 -8.55 -4.25 -9.18
C LEU A 23 -9.88 -4.73 -8.58
N LEU A 24 -9.84 -5.69 -7.65
CA LEU A 24 -11.02 -6.14 -6.92
C LEU A 24 -11.67 -4.99 -6.13
N SER A 25 -10.86 -4.15 -5.48
CA SER A 25 -11.36 -2.99 -4.75
C SER A 25 -12.10 -2.02 -5.67
N PHE A 26 -11.57 -1.74 -6.87
CA PHE A 26 -12.27 -0.92 -7.86
C PHE A 26 -13.59 -1.54 -8.31
N LEU A 27 -13.65 -2.85 -8.52
CA LEU A 27 -14.91 -3.54 -8.84
C LEU A 27 -15.95 -3.39 -7.71
N LEU A 28 -15.51 -3.55 -6.45
CA LEU A 28 -16.39 -3.40 -5.27
C LEU A 28 -16.85 -1.96 -5.02
N ILE A 29 -16.04 -0.97 -5.38
CA ILE A 29 -16.39 0.46 -5.29
C ILE A 29 -17.34 0.86 -6.42
N THR A 30 -17.11 0.35 -7.63
CA THR A 30 -17.86 0.77 -8.83
C THR A 30 -19.27 0.18 -8.88
N GLN A 31 -19.50 -0.97 -8.23
CA GLN A 31 -20.88 -1.48 -8.11
C GLN A 31 -21.74 -0.47 -7.34
N GLN A 32 -22.92 -0.16 -7.88
CA GLN A 32 -23.85 0.83 -7.29
C GLN A 32 -24.94 0.17 -6.44
N SER A 33 -24.89 -1.15 -6.28
CA SER A 33 -25.96 -1.95 -5.68
C SER A 33 -25.98 -1.88 -4.15
N SER A 34 -24.82 -1.73 -3.50
CA SER A 34 -24.73 -1.74 -2.03
C SER A 34 -23.68 -0.78 -1.49
N LYS A 35 -24.12 0.08 -0.55
CA LYS A 35 -23.25 0.96 0.24
C LYS A 35 -22.25 0.17 1.08
N THR A 36 -22.65 -0.98 1.63
CA THR A 36 -21.76 -1.81 2.45
C THR A 36 -20.62 -2.38 1.62
N ILE A 37 -20.93 -2.89 0.42
CA ILE A 37 -19.91 -3.43 -0.50
C ILE A 37 -18.96 -2.31 -0.97
N TYR A 38 -19.49 -1.13 -1.24
CA TYR A 38 -18.69 0.06 -1.53
C TYR A 38 -17.71 0.38 -0.40
N GLN A 39 -18.18 0.40 0.86
CA GLN A 39 -17.34 0.68 2.02
C GLN A 39 -16.23 -0.36 2.20
N ILE A 40 -16.56 -1.64 1.99
CA ILE A 40 -15.57 -2.73 2.03
C ILE A 40 -14.51 -2.53 0.94
N GLY A 41 -14.93 -2.26 -0.31
CA GLY A 41 -14.02 -1.99 -1.42
C GLY A 41 -13.13 -0.79 -1.16
N PHE A 42 -13.68 0.27 -0.55
CA PHE A 42 -12.95 1.48 -0.21
C PHE A 42 -11.89 1.23 0.88
N VAL A 43 -12.24 0.53 1.95
CA VAL A 43 -11.28 0.16 3.01
C VAL A 43 -10.20 -0.78 2.46
N LEU A 44 -10.57 -1.75 1.61
CA LEU A 44 -9.64 -2.67 0.98
C LEU A 44 -8.65 -1.94 0.06
N LEU A 45 -9.13 -0.95 -0.71
CA LEU A 45 -8.29 -0.11 -1.55
C LEU A 45 -7.26 0.63 -0.71
N ILE A 46 -7.71 1.34 0.33
CA ILE A 46 -6.84 2.11 1.23
C ILE A 46 -5.76 1.22 1.84
N ALA A 47 -6.16 0.07 2.40
CA ALA A 47 -5.22 -0.87 3.01
C ALA A 47 -4.20 -1.39 1.99
N SER A 48 -4.67 -1.78 0.79
CA SER A 48 -3.80 -2.26 -0.29
C SER A 48 -2.80 -1.18 -0.72
N THR A 49 -3.25 0.06 -0.88
CA THR A 49 -2.39 1.19 -1.27
C THR A 49 -1.28 1.45 -0.25
N PHE A 50 -1.58 1.45 1.07
CA PHE A 50 -0.53 1.63 2.07
C PHE A 50 0.55 0.55 2.00
N VAL A 51 0.13 -0.71 1.83
CA VAL A 51 1.07 -1.83 1.68
C VAL A 51 1.85 -1.71 0.37
N GLN A 52 1.20 -1.33 -0.73
CA GLN A 52 1.82 -1.14 -2.05
C GLN A 52 2.86 -0.02 -2.08
N ILE A 53 2.62 1.12 -1.40
CA ILE A 53 3.60 2.22 -1.32
C ILE A 53 4.94 1.70 -0.77
N VAL A 54 4.89 0.83 0.25
CA VAL A 54 6.11 0.31 0.86
C VAL A 54 6.69 -0.84 0.06
N PHE A 55 5.87 -1.83 -0.30
CA PHE A 55 6.34 -2.97 -1.09
C PHE A 55 6.89 -2.56 -2.45
N GLY A 56 6.35 -1.50 -3.07
CA GLY A 56 6.82 -0.93 -4.34
C GLY A 56 8.30 -0.58 -4.36
N ASN A 57 8.89 -0.40 -3.19
CA ASN A 57 10.28 -0.04 -2.99
C ASN A 57 11.12 -1.20 -2.41
N VAL A 58 10.54 -2.39 -2.20
CA VAL A 58 11.26 -3.57 -1.71
C VAL A 58 11.98 -4.25 -2.87
N PRO A 59 13.31 -4.50 -2.78
CA PRO A 59 14.05 -5.18 -3.83
C PRO A 59 13.46 -6.58 -4.09
N PRO A 60 13.34 -7.01 -5.36
CA PRO A 60 12.80 -8.32 -5.67
C PRO A 60 13.63 -9.44 -5.05
N THR A 61 14.94 -9.26 -4.83
CA THR A 61 15.83 -10.24 -4.20
C THR A 61 15.72 -10.34 -2.67
N ALA A 62 14.84 -9.55 -2.04
CA ALA A 62 14.71 -9.52 -0.58
C ALA A 62 13.99 -10.77 -0.06
N ASN A 63 14.58 -11.40 0.96
CA ASN A 63 13.95 -12.50 1.69
C ASN A 63 12.69 -12.02 2.45
N PHE A 64 11.82 -12.95 2.86
CA PHE A 64 10.56 -12.66 3.59
C PHE A 64 10.78 -11.75 4.80
N THR A 65 11.77 -12.07 5.65
CA THR A 65 12.08 -11.29 6.86
C THR A 65 12.54 -9.87 6.54
N GLN A 66 13.34 -9.70 5.48
CA GLN A 66 13.81 -8.39 5.03
C GLN A 66 12.65 -7.57 4.47
N SER A 67 11.78 -8.20 3.67
CA SER A 67 10.58 -7.58 3.10
C SER A 67 9.64 -7.10 4.20
N MET A 68 9.43 -7.91 5.25
CA MET A 68 8.55 -7.53 6.36
C MET A 68 9.15 -6.40 7.21
N LYS A 69 10.48 -6.41 7.43
CA LYS A 69 11.17 -5.31 8.12
C LYS A 69 11.04 -4.01 7.34
N LEU A 70 11.22 -4.05 6.02
CA LEU A 70 11.05 -2.89 5.15
C LEU A 70 9.60 -2.41 5.14
N LEU A 71 8.61 -3.31 5.16
CA LEU A 71 7.20 -2.94 5.32
C LEU A 71 6.98 -2.10 6.59
N VAL A 72 7.42 -2.60 7.74
CA VAL A 72 7.19 -1.91 9.02
C VAL A 72 7.88 -0.56 9.04
N ILE A 73 9.13 -0.49 8.56
CA ILE A 73 9.88 0.78 8.49
C ILE A 73 9.20 1.76 7.54
N GLY A 74 8.79 1.33 6.34
CA GLY A 74 8.14 2.20 5.37
C GLY A 74 6.81 2.74 5.89
N LEU A 75 5.99 1.90 6.54
CA LEU A 75 4.74 2.35 7.16
C LEU A 75 5.00 3.34 8.30
N ALA A 76 6.05 3.12 9.11
CA ALA A 76 6.46 4.06 10.15
C ALA A 76 6.90 5.41 9.59
N ILE A 77 7.67 5.41 8.49
CA ILE A 77 8.07 6.65 7.79
C ILE A 77 6.82 7.39 7.28
N ILE A 78 5.90 6.70 6.60
CA ILE A 78 4.66 7.29 6.12
C ILE A 78 3.88 7.92 7.28
N ALA A 79 3.64 7.17 8.35
CA ALA A 79 2.94 7.68 9.53
C ALA A 79 3.63 8.91 10.12
N THR A 80 4.97 8.90 10.20
CA THR A 80 5.76 10.03 10.71
C THR A 80 5.58 11.28 9.84
N VAL A 81 5.66 11.14 8.51
CA VAL A 81 5.48 12.26 7.58
C VAL A 81 4.08 12.85 7.70
N PHE A 82 3.05 12.01 7.80
CA PHE A 82 1.67 12.47 7.99
C PHE A 82 1.48 13.20 9.33
N ILE A 83 2.00 12.65 10.43
CA ILE A 83 1.93 13.28 11.75
C ILE A 83 2.64 14.64 11.75
N LEU A 84 3.86 14.69 11.20
CA LEU A 84 4.60 15.96 11.08
C LEU A 84 3.85 16.96 10.21
N GLY A 85 3.27 16.53 9.09
CA GLY A 85 2.42 17.38 8.25
C GLY A 85 1.24 17.96 9.00
N ILE A 86 0.52 17.16 9.79
CA ILE A 86 -0.62 17.60 10.61
C ILE A 86 -0.17 18.60 11.68
N LEU A 87 0.95 18.33 12.34
CA LEU A 87 1.49 19.21 13.40
C LEU A 87 2.03 20.52 12.84
N LEU A 88 2.69 20.49 11.69
CA LEU A 88 3.32 21.67 11.06
C LEU A 88 2.31 22.54 10.31
N ALA A 89 1.23 21.98 9.78
CA ALA A 89 0.19 22.70 9.05
C ALA A 89 -0.29 24.00 9.76
N PRO A 90 -0.68 24.00 11.04
CA PRO A 90 -1.09 25.24 11.72
C PRO A 90 0.05 26.25 11.88
N TYR A 91 1.28 25.79 12.16
CA TYR A 91 2.43 26.70 12.28
C TYR A 91 2.73 27.41 10.96
N LEU A 92 2.75 26.65 9.85
CA LEU A 92 2.96 27.21 8.51
C LEU A 92 1.83 28.15 8.09
N ALA A 93 0.58 27.83 8.43
CA ALA A 93 -0.56 28.70 8.15
C ALA A 93 -0.51 30.02 8.96
N ASN A 94 0.07 30.01 10.15
CA ASN A 94 0.25 31.21 10.98
C ASN A 94 1.45 32.07 10.54
N LEU A 95 2.46 31.50 9.88
CA LEU A 95 3.61 32.23 9.32
C LEU A 95 3.24 33.08 8.09
N GLY A 96 2.18 32.69 7.35
CA GLY A 96 1.70 33.40 6.18
C GLY A 96 0.61 34.46 6.47
N ARG A 97 0.21 34.61 7.73
CA ARG A 97 -0.65 35.70 8.22
C ARG A 97 0.20 36.84 8.75
#